data_AF-A0A2A4J8F4-F1
#
_entry.id   AF-A0A2A4J8F4-F1
#
_cell.length_a   1.000
_cell.length_b   1.000
_cell.length_c   1.000
_cell.angle_alpha   90.00
_cell.angle_beta   90.00
_cell.angle_gamma   90.00
#
_symmetry.space_group_name_H-M   'P 1'
#
loop_
_entity.id
_entity.type
_entity.pdbx_description
1 polymer ?
#
loop_
_entity_poly.entity_id
_entity_poly.type
_entity_poly.pdbx_seq_one_letter_code
_entity_poly.pdbx_strand_id
1 'polypeptide(L)'
;NLQTYRLHHSLSSQVTLLWRDPRNVGWREKTAYRWRLLHRPKLGLIRLKVYENNRLVADSGNVYDFTLKGGRLGVFCFSQEMIIWSNLVYRCNDKIPSNIASELSTRNSYEIDHDFVYV
;
A
#
# COMPACT_ATOMS: atom_id res chain seq x y z
N ASN A 1 -1.79 27.28 8.90
CA ASN A 1 -0.80 26.30 9.39
C ASN A 1 -1.47 24.94 9.50
N LEU A 2 -1.65 24.29 8.34
CA LEU A 2 -2.31 22.99 8.25
C LEU A 2 -1.31 21.91 8.66
N GLN A 3 -1.34 21.53 9.94
CA GLN A 3 -0.79 20.25 10.35
C GLN A 3 -1.75 19.17 9.82
N THR A 4 -1.34 18.44 8.79
CA THR A 4 -1.94 17.13 8.48
C THR A 4 -1.87 16.28 9.75
N TYR A 5 -3.02 16.00 10.37
CA TYR A 5 -3.12 15.12 11.52
C TYR A 5 -2.60 13.74 11.14
N ARG A 6 -1.39 13.43 11.59
CA ARG A 6 -0.67 12.19 11.29
C ARG A 6 -0.93 11.21 12.44
N LEU A 7 -1.48 10.05 12.13
CA LEU A 7 -1.55 8.95 13.10
C LEU A 7 -0.13 8.47 13.36
N HIS A 8 0.39 8.76 14.56
CA HIS A 8 1.74 8.40 14.97
C HIS A 8 1.83 7.05 15.68
N HIS A 9 0.70 6.54 16.18
CA HIS A 9 0.60 5.32 16.97
C HIS A 9 -0.78 4.66 16.78
N SER A 10 -0.87 3.38 17.14
CA SER A 10 -2.14 2.65 17.22
C SER A 10 -2.98 3.17 18.38
N LEU A 11 -4.27 3.36 18.15
CA LEU A 11 -5.26 3.68 19.18
C LEU A 11 -6.03 2.42 19.51
N SER A 12 -5.93 1.99 20.77
CA SER A 12 -6.56 0.76 21.26
C SER A 12 -8.05 0.74 20.89
N SER A 13 -8.52 -0.40 20.39
CA SER A 13 -9.91 -0.65 19.99
C SER A 13 -10.46 0.25 18.87
N GLN A 14 -9.63 1.10 18.24
CA GLN A 14 -10.06 2.00 17.16
C GLN A 14 -9.24 1.80 15.89
N VAL A 15 -7.93 2.01 15.96
CA VAL A 15 -7.05 2.03 14.78
C VAL A 15 -5.71 1.37 15.09
N THR A 16 -5.27 0.47 14.23
CA THR A 16 -3.94 -0.13 14.29
C THR A 16 -3.05 0.44 13.18
N LEU A 17 -1.89 1.00 13.54
CA LEU A 17 -0.89 1.45 12.58
C LEU A 17 -0.07 0.24 12.11
N LEU A 18 -0.32 -0.23 10.87
CA LEU A 18 0.40 -1.37 10.30
C LEU A 18 1.80 -1.01 9.80
N TRP A 19 1.96 0.19 9.23
CA TRP A 19 3.23 0.67 8.71
C TRP A 19 3.25 2.20 8.65
N ARG A 20 4.45 2.76 8.81
CA ARG A 20 4.75 4.19 8.61
C ARG A 20 6.11 4.33 7.96
N ASP A 21 6.23 5.28 7.04
CA ASP A 21 7.52 5.65 6.46
C ASP A 21 8.49 6.16 7.53
N PRO A 22 9.63 5.48 7.77
CA PRO A 22 10.59 5.88 8.80
C PRO A 22 11.22 7.25 8.52
N ARG A 23 11.26 7.69 7.27
CA ARG A 23 11.83 9.01 6.91
C ARG A 23 10.90 10.16 7.29
N ASN A 24 9.64 9.86 7.57
CA ASN A 24 8.65 10.82 8.06
C ASN A 24 8.38 12.02 7.13
N VAL A 25 8.66 11.87 5.82
CA VAL A 25 8.52 12.93 4.82
C VAL A 25 7.07 13.02 4.34
N GLY A 26 6.54 14.24 4.20
CA GLY A 26 5.21 14.50 3.64
C GLY A 26 5.22 14.59 2.10
N TRP A 27 4.02 14.68 1.51
CA TRP A 27 3.89 14.99 0.08
C TRP A 27 4.24 16.46 -0.18
N ARG A 28 4.56 16.77 -1.43
CA ARG A 28 4.88 18.12 -1.92
C ARG A 28 3.71 18.71 -2.70
N GLU A 29 3.49 20.01 -2.58
CA GLU A 29 2.43 20.72 -3.30
C GLU A 29 2.55 20.52 -4.81
N LYS A 30 1.39 20.47 -5.50
CA LYS A 30 1.29 20.39 -6.97
C LYS A 30 2.17 19.30 -7.61
N THR A 31 2.43 18.23 -6.87
CA THR A 31 3.32 17.15 -7.29
C THR A 31 2.50 15.88 -7.50
N ALA A 32 2.69 15.24 -8.66
CA ALA A 32 2.03 13.98 -8.98
C ALA A 32 2.74 12.81 -8.31
N TYR A 33 1.97 11.98 -7.62
CA TYR A 33 2.44 10.72 -7.06
C TYR A 33 1.63 9.58 -7.68
N ARG A 34 2.31 8.46 -7.96
CA ARG A 34 1.66 7.20 -8.31
C ARG A 34 1.77 6.25 -7.14
N TRP A 35 0.69 5.60 -6.77
CA TRP A 35 0.71 4.53 -5.78
C TRP A 35 0.29 3.20 -6.42
N ARG A 36 0.81 2.11 -5.87
CA ARG A 36 0.40 0.75 -6.19
C ARG A 36 0.19 0.01 -4.88
N LEU A 37 -0.95 -0.64 -4.74
CA LEU A 37 -1.28 -1.48 -3.59
C LEU A 37 -1.37 -2.93 -4.04
N LEU A 38 -0.58 -3.80 -3.43
CA LEU A 38 -0.74 -5.24 -3.49
C LEU A 38 -1.48 -5.69 -2.24
N HIS A 39 -2.60 -6.39 -2.43
CA HIS A 39 -3.34 -7.00 -1.34
C HIS A 39 -3.65 -8.45 -1.71
N ARG A 40 -3.28 -9.40 -0.82
CA ARG A 40 -3.53 -10.84 -0.96
C ARG A 40 -4.12 -11.35 0.36
N PRO A 41 -5.44 -11.22 0.55
CA PRO A 41 -6.08 -11.49 1.85
C PRO A 41 -5.87 -12.92 2.38
N LYS A 42 -5.75 -13.91 1.48
CA LYS A 42 -5.48 -15.32 1.84
C LYS A 42 -4.14 -15.48 2.58
N LEU A 43 -3.14 -14.65 2.25
CA LEU A 43 -1.83 -14.63 2.90
C LEU A 43 -1.68 -13.50 3.92
N GLY A 44 -2.71 -12.66 4.09
CA GLY A 44 -2.64 -11.42 4.86
C GLY A 44 -1.67 -10.38 4.29
N LEU A 45 -1.13 -10.59 3.09
CA LEU A 45 -0.08 -9.75 2.52
C LEU A 45 -0.64 -8.43 2.01
N ILE A 46 -0.04 -7.34 2.48
CA ILE A 46 -0.27 -5.96 2.08
C ILE A 46 1.09 -5.35 1.73
N ARG A 47 1.20 -4.72 0.56
CA ARG A 47 2.38 -3.90 0.21
C ARG A 47 1.95 -2.66 -0.54
N LEU A 48 2.43 -1.51 -0.09
CA LEU A 48 2.21 -0.21 -0.71
C LEU A 48 3.54 0.31 -1.24
N LYS A 49 3.57 0.62 -2.54
CA LYS A 49 4.65 1.40 -3.15
C LYS A 49 4.13 2.73 -3.64
N VAL A 50 4.91 3.79 -3.43
CA VAL A 50 4.61 5.16 -3.85
C VAL A 50 5.79 5.70 -4.66
N TYR A 51 5.48 6.33 -5.78
CA TYR A 51 6.42 6.86 -6.74
C TYR A 51 6.17 8.34 -6.97
N GLU A 52 7.25 9.06 -7.15
CA GLU A 52 7.27 10.41 -7.68
C GLU A 52 7.94 10.34 -9.04
N ASN A 53 7.18 10.61 -10.11
CA ASN A 53 7.57 10.24 -11.47
C ASN A 53 7.92 8.74 -11.54
N ASN A 54 9.14 8.40 -11.95
CA ASN A 54 9.64 7.02 -12.03
C ASN A 54 10.50 6.61 -10.81
N ARG A 55 10.64 7.49 -9.81
CA ARG A 55 11.46 7.21 -8.63
C ARG A 55 10.58 6.64 -7.52
N LEU A 56 10.93 5.43 -7.05
CA LEU A 56 10.33 4.86 -5.84
C LEU A 56 10.65 5.77 -4.66
N VAL A 57 9.63 6.42 -4.12
CA VAL A 57 9.80 7.29 -2.95
C VAL A 57 9.43 6.57 -1.68
N ALA A 58 8.46 5.66 -1.63
CA ALA A 58 8.18 4.89 -0.42
C ALA A 58 7.79 3.44 -0.73
N ASP A 59 8.26 2.50 0.08
CA ASP A 59 7.91 1.08 0.01
C ASP A 59 7.64 0.58 1.43
N SER A 60 6.46 0.03 1.67
CA SER A 60 6.13 -0.55 2.97
C SER A 60 6.89 -1.85 3.25
N GLY A 61 7.44 -2.49 2.22
CA GLY A 61 7.78 -3.90 2.26
C GLY A 61 6.53 -4.77 2.41
N ASN A 62 6.73 -6.06 2.64
CA ASN A 62 5.65 -7.01 2.88
C ASN A 62 5.13 -6.83 4.32
N VAL A 63 3.93 -6.28 4.45
CA VAL A 63 3.19 -6.14 5.71
C VAL A 63 2.16 -7.25 5.78
N TYR A 64 1.98 -7.86 6.94
CA TYR A 64 1.04 -8.98 7.13
C TYR A 64 -0.04 -8.60 8.13
N ASP A 65 -1.30 -8.60 7.68
CA ASP A 65 -2.48 -8.44 8.51
C ASP A 65 -3.62 -9.32 7.97
N PHE A 66 -4.33 -9.99 8.88
CA PHE A 66 -5.38 -10.94 8.53
C PHE A 66 -6.79 -10.43 8.87
N THR A 67 -6.90 -9.18 9.31
CA THR A 67 -8.15 -8.60 9.83
C THR A 67 -9.19 -8.48 8.73
N LEU A 68 -8.80 -7.97 7.55
CA LEU A 68 -9.70 -7.81 6.41
C LEU A 68 -9.45 -8.88 5.35
N LYS A 69 -10.47 -9.71 5.07
CA LYS A 69 -10.38 -10.83 4.10
C LYS A 69 -10.67 -10.43 2.65
N GLY A 70 -10.77 -9.14 2.37
CA GLY A 70 -11.18 -8.58 1.08
C GLY A 70 -12.09 -7.37 1.29
N GLY A 71 -12.66 -6.84 0.21
CA GLY A 71 -13.60 -5.72 0.30
C GLY A 71 -13.64 -4.85 -0.96
N ARG A 72 -14.21 -3.65 -0.80
CA ARG A 72 -14.29 -2.62 -1.84
C ARG A 72 -13.08 -1.68 -1.77
N LEU A 73 -12.75 -1.07 -2.91
CA LEU A 73 -11.74 -0.03 -3.00
C LEU A 73 -12.38 1.35 -2.96
N GLY A 74 -11.68 2.32 -2.39
CA GLY A 74 -12.09 3.72 -2.31
C GLY A 74 -10.89 4.62 -2.09
N VAL A 75 -11.11 5.92 -2.23
CA VAL A 75 -10.13 6.96 -1.92
C VAL A 75 -10.49 7.64 -0.61
N PHE A 76 -9.48 8.12 0.11
CA PHE A 76 -9.65 8.74 1.42
C PHE A 76 -9.05 10.15 1.43
N CYS A 77 -9.77 11.07 2.07
CA CYS A 77 -9.31 12.42 2.38
C CYS A 77 -9.68 12.74 3.83
N PHE A 78 -8.79 13.43 4.54
CA PHE A 78 -9.10 14.01 5.83
C PHE A 78 -8.52 15.42 5.91
N SER A 79 -9.40 16.43 5.93
CA SER A 79 -9.04 17.84 6.12
C SER A 79 -8.02 18.37 5.11
N GLN A 80 -8.10 17.91 3.86
CA GLN A 80 -7.26 18.40 2.77
C GLN A 80 -8.11 18.71 1.54
N GLU A 81 -8.05 19.94 1.08
CA GLU A 81 -8.74 20.38 -0.14
C GLU A 81 -7.88 20.17 -1.39
N MET A 82 -8.51 20.28 -2.56
CA MET A 82 -7.86 20.27 -3.88
C MET A 82 -7.06 19.00 -4.20
N ILE A 83 -7.54 17.84 -3.72
CA ILE A 83 -6.96 16.53 -4.07
C ILE A 83 -7.53 16.05 -5.39
N ILE A 84 -6.66 15.58 -6.27
CA ILE A 84 -7.05 14.91 -7.52
C ILE A 84 -6.61 13.45 -7.42
N TRP A 85 -7.60 12.54 -7.47
CA TRP A 85 -7.35 11.12 -7.71
C TRP A 85 -7.62 10.83 -9.18
N SER A 86 -6.58 10.49 -9.93
CA SER A 86 -6.68 10.27 -11.37
C SER A 86 -6.05 8.93 -11.77
N ASN A 87 -6.47 8.43 -12.94
CA ASN A 87 -5.95 7.18 -13.51
C ASN A 87 -6.01 5.98 -12.53
N LEU A 88 -7.13 5.88 -11.80
CA LEU A 88 -7.37 4.77 -10.89
C LEU A 88 -7.65 3.50 -11.69
N VAL A 89 -6.85 2.47 -11.44
CA VAL A 89 -6.98 1.16 -12.07
C VAL A 89 -6.82 0.10 -11.01
N TYR A 90 -7.73 -0.87 -11.00
CA TYR A 90 -7.62 -2.07 -10.17
C TYR A 90 -7.67 -3.32 -11.05
N ARG A 91 -7.11 -4.40 -10.56
CA ARG A 91 -7.18 -5.73 -11.19
C ARG A 91 -7.35 -6.78 -10.10
N CYS A 92 -8.22 -7.75 -10.35
CA CYS A 92 -8.29 -8.95 -9.54
C CYS A 92 -7.10 -9.84 -9.91
N ASN A 93 -6.31 -10.24 -8.91
CA ASN A 93 -5.24 -11.21 -9.09
C ASN A 93 -5.01 -11.94 -7.77
N ASP A 94 -5.26 -13.25 -7.76
CA ASP A 94 -5.04 -14.11 -6.60
C ASP A 94 -3.59 -14.60 -6.50
N LYS A 95 -2.87 -14.61 -7.64
CA LYS A 95 -1.49 -15.09 -7.74
C LYS A 95 -0.49 -14.08 -7.20
N ILE A 96 0.63 -14.57 -6.70
CA ILE A 96 1.70 -13.76 -6.14
C ILE A 96 2.63 -13.29 -7.27
N PRO A 97 2.95 -11.98 -7.37
CA PRO A 97 3.91 -11.50 -8.35
C PRO A 97 5.27 -12.18 -8.16
N SER A 98 5.95 -12.50 -9.26
CA SER A 98 7.22 -13.26 -9.26
C SER A 98 8.29 -12.69 -8.32
N ASN A 99 8.54 -11.38 -8.36
CA ASN A 99 9.52 -10.73 -7.48
C ASN A 99 9.11 -10.74 -6.00
N ILE A 100 7.81 -10.73 -5.70
CA ILE A 100 7.32 -10.82 -4.33
C ILE A 100 7.46 -12.25 -3.81
N ALA A 101 7.15 -13.25 -4.63
CA ALA A 101 7.31 -14.65 -4.26
C ALA A 101 8.74 -14.97 -3.78
N SER A 102 9.76 -14.37 -4.40
CA SER A 102 11.16 -14.52 -3.97
C SER A 102 11.46 -13.99 -2.57
N GLU A 103 10.64 -13.07 -2.06
CA GLU A 103 10.76 -12.49 -0.72
C GLU A 103 9.92 -13.23 0.34
N LEU A 104 9.04 -14.15 -0.07
CA LEU A 104 8.14 -14.89 0.82
C LEU A 104 8.79 -16.19 1.30
N SER A 105 8.51 -16.58 2.54
CA SER A 105 8.93 -17.89 3.05
C SER A 105 8.24 -19.02 2.27
N THR A 106 8.95 -20.13 2.04
CA THR A 106 8.45 -21.34 1.35
C THR A 106 7.35 -22.12 2.09
N ARG A 107 6.94 -21.65 3.28
CA ARG A 107 5.97 -22.37 4.14
C ARG A 107 4.53 -22.33 3.65
N ASN A 108 4.19 -21.43 2.74
CA ASN A 108 2.83 -21.29 2.22
C ASN A 108 2.77 -21.80 0.77
N SER A 109 1.77 -22.62 0.47
CA SER A 109 1.42 -22.95 -0.92
C SER A 109 0.70 -21.76 -1.53
N TYR A 110 1.33 -21.09 -2.49
CA TYR A 110 0.72 -20.02 -3.27
C TYR A 110 1.11 -20.16 -4.74
N GLU A 111 0.19 -19.78 -5.63
CA GLU A 111 0.46 -19.72 -7.06
C GLU A 111 1.23 -18.45 -7.40
N ILE A 112 2.21 -18.59 -8.29
CA ILE A 112 3.04 -17.48 -8.75
C ILE A 112 2.54 -17.02 -10.12
N ASP A 113 2.44 -15.71 -10.28
CA ASP A 113 2.24 -15.05 -11.57
C ASP A 113 3.60 -14.72 -12.18
N HIS A 114 4.07 -15.58 -13.08
CA HIS A 114 5.38 -15.44 -13.72
C HIS A 114 5.44 -14.27 -14.71
N ASP A 115 4.29 -13.82 -15.23
CA ASP A 115 4.20 -12.74 -16.21
C ASP A 115 4.04 -11.36 -15.55
N PHE A 116 3.82 -11.33 -14.23
CA PHE A 116 3.63 -10.10 -13.48
C PHE A 116 4.77 -9.84 -12.49
N VAL A 117 5.39 -8.68 -12.64
CA VAL A 117 6.35 -8.12 -11.68
C VAL A 117 5.69 -6.93 -10.98
N TYR A 118 5.70 -6.94 -9.65
CA TYR A 118 5.21 -5.82 -8.84
C TYR A 118 6.29 -4.74 -8.75
N VAL A 119 6.38 -3.97 -9.84
CA VAL A 119 7.33 -2.86 -10.01
C VAL A 119 6.82 -1.59 -9.39
#